data_AF-A0A8J2PB81-F1
#
_entry.id   AF-A0A8J2PB81-F1
#
_cell.length_a   1.000
_cell.length_b   1.000
_cell.length_c   1.000
_cell.angle_alpha   90.00
_cell.angle_beta   90.00
_cell.angle_gamma   90.00
#
_symmetry.space_group_name_H-M   'P 1'
#
loop_
_entity.id
_entity.type
_entity.pdbx_description
1 polymer ?
#
loop_
_entity_poly.entity_id
_entity_poly.type
_entity_poly.pdbx_seq_one_letter_code
_entity_poly.pdbx_strand_id
1 'polypeptide(L)'
;MKQSSHFTSPWFTPIPIAISMLVYMVLAPIYSSFLIYRAIVILIWKLKRPDLDSIVSGYGTIFTSRKPGLASSDIVLCLVADGEISATRIREMFQDRVTHLRDSTGELIFRRLFQNFTTFLGYLFWKCDT
;
A
#
# COMPACT_ATOMS: atom_id res chain seq x y z
N MET A 1 -27.03 -44.90 29.48
CA MET A 1 -26.73 -43.61 28.80
C MET A 1 -26.03 -42.71 29.81
N LYS A 2 -24.74 -42.40 29.59
CA LYS A 2 -23.91 -41.60 30.50
C LYS A 2 -23.81 -40.19 29.92
N GLN A 3 -24.53 -39.26 30.52
CA GLN A 3 -24.58 -37.86 30.09
C GLN A 3 -23.25 -37.20 30.50
N SER A 4 -22.36 -36.94 29.54
CA SER A 4 -21.11 -36.23 29.80
C SER A 4 -21.42 -34.74 29.98
N SER A 5 -21.49 -34.29 31.23
CA SER A 5 -21.54 -32.87 31.55
C SER A 5 -20.22 -32.21 31.13
N HIS A 6 -20.26 -31.45 30.05
CA HIS A 6 -19.19 -30.52 29.69
C HIS A 6 -19.01 -29.50 30.82
N PHE A 7 -17.99 -29.71 31.64
CA PHE A 7 -17.60 -28.80 32.71
C PHE A 7 -16.83 -27.64 32.08
N THR A 8 -17.53 -26.62 31.58
CA THR A 8 -16.90 -25.37 31.17
C THR A 8 -16.50 -24.60 32.42
N SER A 9 -15.21 -24.61 32.76
CA SER A 9 -14.65 -23.88 33.90
C SER A 9 -14.96 -22.37 33.77
N PRO A 10 -15.67 -21.76 34.74
CA PRO A 10 -16.02 -20.34 34.72
C PRO A 10 -14.82 -19.41 35.02
N TRP A 11 -13.63 -19.96 35.23
CA TRP A 11 -12.45 -19.21 35.70
C TRP A 11 -11.53 -18.73 34.57
N PHE A 12 -11.86 -19.00 33.30
CA PHE A 12 -10.97 -18.73 32.16
C PHE A 12 -11.23 -17.40 31.42
N THR A 13 -12.16 -16.56 31.86
CA THR A 13 -12.66 -15.46 31.02
C THR A 13 -12.31 -14.00 31.41
N PRO A 14 -11.89 -13.61 32.63
CA PRO A 14 -11.64 -12.18 32.90
C PRO A 14 -10.21 -11.72 32.56
N ILE A 15 -9.20 -12.58 32.73
CA ILE A 15 -7.78 -12.18 32.59
C ILE A 15 -7.40 -11.86 31.12
N PRO A 16 -7.76 -12.68 30.12
CA PRO A 16 -7.44 -12.36 28.72
C PRO A 16 -8.13 -11.08 28.23
N ILE A 17 -9.36 -10.83 28.71
CA ILE A 17 -10.12 -9.61 28.40
C ILE A 17 -9.40 -8.39 28.96
N ALA A 18 -8.99 -8.42 30.24
CA ALA A 18 -8.27 -7.33 30.87
C ALA A 18 -6.94 -7.02 30.17
N ILE A 19 -6.18 -8.06 29.77
CA ILE A 19 -4.94 -7.91 29.00
C ILE A 19 -5.23 -7.28 27.62
N SER A 20 -6.27 -7.74 26.91
CA SER A 20 -6.63 -7.18 25.60
C SER A 20 -7.03 -5.70 25.69
N MET A 21 -7.75 -5.31 26.75
CA MET A 21 -8.13 -3.92 27.00
C MET A 21 -6.91 -3.04 27.31
N LEU A 22 -5.97 -3.54 28.12
CA LEU A 22 -4.73 -2.82 28.42
C LEU A 22 -3.88 -2.61 27.17
N VAL A 23 -3.75 -3.64 26.33
CA VAL A 23 -3.07 -3.54 25.03
C VAL A 23 -3.75 -2.50 24.14
N TYR A 24 -5.09 -2.51 24.06
CA TYR A 24 -5.84 -1.52 23.30
C TYR A 24 -5.64 -0.09 23.83
N MET A 25 -5.65 0.10 25.16
CA MET A 25 -5.42 1.41 25.77
C MET A 25 -4.03 1.99 25.49
N VAL A 26 -3.03 1.14 25.26
CA VAL A 26 -1.68 1.59 24.89
C VAL A 26 -1.55 1.79 23.38
N LEU A 27 -2.10 0.88 22.57
CA LEU A 27 -1.97 0.96 21.10
C LEU A 27 -2.86 2.03 20.48
N ALA A 28 -4.05 2.28 21.02
CA ALA A 28 -4.98 3.29 20.53
C ALA A 28 -4.40 4.71 20.50
N PRO A 29 -3.78 5.25 21.58
CA PRO A 29 -3.19 6.59 21.57
C PRO A 29 -1.97 6.69 20.63
N ILE A 30 -1.19 5.62 20.51
CA ILE A 30 -0.05 5.57 19.57
C ILE A 30 -0.58 5.64 18.13
N TYR A 31 -1.60 4.83 17.81
CA TYR A 31 -2.22 4.81 16.50
C TYR A 31 -2.93 6.13 16.17
N SER A 32 -3.63 6.73 17.13
CA SER A 32 -4.28 8.03 16.93
C SER A 32 -3.25 9.13 16.67
N SER A 33 -2.11 9.13 17.39
CA SER A 33 -1.02 10.09 17.16
C SER A 33 -0.47 9.99 15.74
N PHE A 34 -0.31 8.77 15.22
CA PHE A 34 0.08 8.55 13.83
C PHE A 34 -0.95 9.09 12.83
N LEU A 35 -2.25 8.88 13.06
CA LEU A 35 -3.31 9.42 12.20
C LEU A 35 -3.37 10.94 12.19
N ILE A 36 -3.21 11.57 13.37
CA ILE A 36 -3.16 13.03 13.49
C ILE A 36 -1.96 13.58 12.70
N TYR A 37 -0.77 12.98 12.87
CA TYR A 37 0.42 13.38 12.13
C TYR A 37 0.21 13.23 10.61
N ARG A 38 -0.38 12.12 10.16
CA ARG A 38 -0.71 11.90 8.74
C ARG A 38 -1.65 12.99 8.21
N ALA A 39 -2.67 13.38 8.96
CA ALA A 39 -3.60 14.43 8.58
C ALA A 39 -2.89 15.78 8.43
N ILE A 40 -1.98 16.12 9.35
CA ILE A 40 -1.15 17.33 9.28
C ILE A 40 -0.29 17.31 8.02
N VAL A 41 0.37 16.19 7.71
CA VAL A 41 1.19 16.07 6.50
C VAL A 41 0.35 16.27 5.23
N ILE A 42 -0.87 15.71 5.16
CA ILE A 42 -1.77 15.92 4.01
C ILE A 42 -2.11 17.40 3.83
N LEU A 43 -2.40 18.11 4.93
CA LEU A 43 -2.70 19.54 4.88
C LEU A 43 -1.50 20.37 4.43
N ILE A 44 -0.32 20.10 4.99
CA ILE A 44 0.91 20.83 4.63
C ILE A 44 1.31 20.54 3.18
N TRP A 45 1.21 19.29 2.74
CA TRP A 45 1.50 18.90 1.36
C TRP A 45 0.67 19.72 0.36
N LYS A 46 -0.66 19.78 0.54
CA LYS A 46 -1.55 20.54 -0.35
C LYS A 46 -1.18 22.03 -0.44
N LEU A 47 -0.61 22.59 0.63
CA LEU A 47 -0.25 24.01 0.70
C LEU A 47 1.17 24.30 0.18
N LYS A 48 2.12 23.39 0.41
CA LYS A 48 3.56 23.66 0.21
C LYS A 48 4.16 22.93 -0.99
N ARG A 49 3.56 21.81 -1.41
CA ARG A 49 4.09 20.94 -2.47
C ARG A 49 2.96 20.43 -3.37
N PRO A 50 2.23 21.33 -4.08
CA PRO A 50 1.19 20.92 -5.02
C PRO A 50 1.74 20.17 -6.24
N ASP A 51 3.07 20.14 -6.42
CA ASP A 51 3.78 19.34 -7.41
C ASP A 51 3.75 17.83 -7.09
N LEU A 52 3.45 17.46 -5.85
CA LEU A 52 3.29 16.08 -5.42
C LEU A 52 1.81 15.68 -5.55
N ASP A 53 1.53 14.48 -6.05
CA ASP A 53 0.17 14.03 -6.41
C ASP A 53 -0.58 13.35 -5.26
N SER A 54 -0.01 12.29 -4.69
CA SER A 54 -0.68 11.54 -3.63
C SER A 54 0.32 10.80 -2.75
N ILE A 55 -0.04 10.61 -1.47
CA ILE A 55 0.76 9.82 -0.52
C ILE A 55 0.70 8.35 -0.95
N VAL A 56 1.87 7.71 -1.05
CA VAL A 56 2.00 6.28 -1.32
C VAL A 56 1.34 5.51 -0.17
N SER A 57 0.40 4.62 -0.50
CA SER A 57 -0.27 3.78 0.50
C SER A 57 0.71 2.84 1.19
N GLY A 58 0.37 2.37 2.41
CA GLY A 58 1.22 1.44 3.16
C GLY A 58 1.53 0.14 2.38
N TYR A 59 0.59 -0.34 1.58
CA TYR A 59 0.83 -1.42 0.62
C TYR A 59 1.90 -1.01 -0.40
N GLY A 60 1.76 0.17 -1.03
CA GLY A 60 2.80 0.73 -1.90
C GLY A 60 4.17 0.86 -1.23
N THR A 61 4.23 1.17 0.06
CA THR A 61 5.48 1.32 0.82
C THR A 61 6.24 -0.01 0.97
N ILE A 62 5.53 -1.12 1.20
CA ILE A 62 6.12 -2.48 1.28
C ILE A 62 6.83 -2.85 -0.03
N PHE A 63 6.32 -2.36 -1.16
CA PHE A 63 6.92 -2.61 -2.47
C PHE A 63 8.09 -1.65 -2.78
N THR A 64 8.14 -0.47 -2.15
CA THR A 64 9.26 0.48 -2.30
C THR A 64 10.46 0.21 -1.41
N SER A 65 10.39 -0.75 -0.47
CA SER A 65 11.45 -0.99 0.53
C SER A 65 12.68 -1.72 -0.01
N ARG A 66 12.95 -1.70 -1.32
CA ARG A 66 14.16 -2.31 -1.87
C ARG A 66 15.38 -1.47 -1.56
N LYS A 67 16.48 -2.17 -1.26
CA LYS A 67 17.75 -1.58 -0.80
C LYS A 67 18.21 -0.47 -1.75
N PRO A 68 18.58 0.71 -1.23
CA PRO A 68 19.20 1.75 -2.05
C PRO A 68 20.49 1.20 -2.67
N GLY A 69 20.65 1.33 -3.99
CA GLY A 69 21.87 0.94 -4.72
C GLY A 69 21.67 0.13 -6.00
N LEU A 70 20.48 -0.43 -6.24
CA LEU A 70 20.11 -0.96 -7.56
C LEU A 70 19.08 -0.05 -8.21
N ALA A 71 19.38 0.45 -9.42
CA ALA A 71 18.38 1.08 -10.26
C ALA A 71 17.38 -0.01 -10.72
N SER A 72 16.28 -0.16 -9.99
CA SER A 72 15.15 -0.98 -10.40
C SER A 72 13.90 -0.09 -10.49
N SER A 73 13.23 -0.13 -11.62
CA SER A 73 11.89 0.45 -11.78
C SER A 73 10.88 -0.69 -11.68
N ASP A 74 10.06 -0.66 -10.63
CA ASP A 74 8.98 -1.61 -10.44
C ASP A 74 7.66 -0.92 -10.79
N ILE A 75 6.95 -1.46 -11.79
CA ILE A 75 5.61 -0.98 -12.19
C ILE A 75 4.59 -1.88 -11.51
N VAL A 76 3.75 -1.31 -10.65
CA VAL A 76 2.68 -2.03 -9.96
C VAL A 76 1.34 -1.56 -10.48
N LEU A 77 0.66 -2.43 -11.25
CA LEU A 77 -0.74 -2.22 -11.64
C LEU A 77 -1.64 -3.11 -10.78
N CYS A 78 -2.62 -2.49 -10.11
CA CYS A 78 -3.75 -3.23 -9.55
C CYS A 78 -4.79 -3.40 -10.64
N LEU A 79 -4.88 -4.62 -11.21
CA LEU A 79 -5.83 -4.96 -12.25
C LEU A 79 -7.05 -5.61 -11.59
N VAL A 80 -8.20 -4.96 -11.69
CA VAL A 80 -9.49 -5.57 -11.39
C VAL A 80 -10.01 -6.13 -12.70
N ALA A 81 -10.10 -7.46 -12.78
CA ALA A 81 -10.59 -8.18 -13.95
C ALA A 81 -11.89 -8.89 -13.59
N ASP A 82 -12.94 -8.66 -14.37
CA ASP A 82 -14.17 -9.44 -14.29
C ASP A 82 -14.03 -10.70 -15.16
N GLY A 83 -14.10 -11.87 -14.53
CA GLY A 83 -13.98 -13.19 -15.15
C GLY A 83 -12.67 -13.93 -14.85
N GLU A 84 -12.55 -15.17 -15.33
CA GLU A 84 -11.32 -15.96 -15.20
C GLU A 84 -10.26 -15.48 -16.19
N ILE A 85 -9.40 -14.58 -15.74
CA ILE A 85 -8.19 -14.17 -16.46
C ILE A 85 -6.97 -14.75 -15.76
N SER A 86 -6.15 -15.51 -16.49
CA SER A 86 -4.90 -16.06 -15.96
C SER A 86 -3.80 -14.98 -15.89
N ALA A 87 -2.92 -15.11 -14.90
CA ALA A 87 -1.76 -14.22 -14.75
C ALA A 87 -0.86 -14.22 -16.00
N THR A 88 -0.76 -15.36 -16.70
CA THR A 88 -0.02 -15.48 -17.97
C THR A 88 -0.62 -14.59 -19.05
N ARG A 89 -1.95 -14.62 -19.22
CA ARG A 89 -2.68 -13.78 -20.18
C ARG A 89 -2.48 -12.29 -19.89
N ILE A 90 -2.50 -11.90 -18.61
CA ILE A 90 -2.25 -10.52 -18.18
C ILE A 90 -0.83 -10.09 -18.57
N ARG A 91 0.16 -10.96 -18.33
CA ARG A 91 1.56 -10.67 -18.65
C ARG A 91 1.79 -10.50 -20.14
N GLU A 92 1.22 -11.37 -20.95
CA GLU A 92 1.27 -11.29 -22.41
C GLU A 92 0.62 -10.00 -22.90
N MET A 93 -0.59 -9.66 -22.42
CA MET A 93 -1.26 -8.41 -22.77
C MET A 93 -0.47 -7.16 -22.35
N PHE A 94 0.16 -7.20 -21.18
CA PHE A 94 0.99 -6.10 -20.70
C PHE A 94 2.25 -5.93 -21.54
N GLN A 95 2.95 -7.02 -21.86
CA GLN A 95 4.11 -6.98 -22.76
C GLN A 95 3.70 -6.45 -24.14
N ASP A 96 2.65 -7.01 -24.73
CA ASP A 96 2.18 -6.62 -26.06
C ASP A 96 1.79 -5.13 -26.11
N ARG A 97 1.11 -4.63 -25.07
CA ARG A 97 0.66 -3.24 -25.04
C ARG A 97 1.71 -2.23 -24.59
N VAL A 98 2.62 -2.60 -23.69
CA VAL A 98 3.54 -1.63 -23.07
C VAL A 98 4.92 -1.68 -23.69
N THR A 99 5.42 -2.87 -24.06
CA THR A 99 6.76 -3.01 -24.64
C THR A 99 6.78 -3.02 -26.17
N HIS A 100 5.65 -3.32 -26.83
CA HIS A 100 5.61 -3.43 -28.30
C HIS A 100 4.86 -2.30 -29.01
N LEU A 101 3.95 -1.55 -28.36
CA LEU A 101 3.29 -0.42 -29.02
C LEU A 101 4.30 0.68 -29.35
N ARG A 102 4.47 0.91 -30.66
CA ARG A 102 5.24 2.02 -31.23
C ARG A 102 4.29 3.03 -31.88
N ASP A 103 4.63 4.31 -31.80
CA ASP A 103 3.90 5.37 -32.48
C ASP A 103 4.25 5.43 -33.97
N SER A 104 3.64 6.35 -34.72
CA SER A 104 3.93 6.56 -36.14
C SER A 104 5.37 6.98 -36.45
N THR A 105 6.16 7.32 -35.41
CA THR A 105 7.58 7.67 -35.51
C THR A 105 8.51 6.51 -35.16
N GLY A 106 7.96 5.36 -34.77
CA GLY A 106 8.72 4.17 -34.38
C GLY A 106 9.17 4.17 -32.92
N GLU A 107 8.69 5.11 -32.12
CA GLU A 107 9.04 5.28 -30.72
C GLU A 107 8.04 4.59 -29.79
N LEU A 108 8.49 4.12 -28.62
CA LEU A 108 7.62 3.53 -27.60
C LEU A 108 6.54 4.53 -27.17
N ILE A 109 5.26 4.17 -27.36
CA ILE A 109 4.12 5.01 -26.99
C ILE A 109 4.13 5.31 -25.48
N PHE A 110 4.57 4.35 -24.67
CA PHE A 110 4.63 4.47 -23.21
C PHE A 110 6.00 4.94 -22.69
N ARG A 111 6.61 5.97 -23.31
CA ARG A 111 7.82 6.64 -22.77
C ARG A 111 7.63 7.21 -21.34
N ARG A 112 6.38 7.45 -20.91
CA ARG A 112 6.02 8.20 -19.67
C ARG A 112 5.57 7.34 -18.48
N LEU A 113 6.16 6.16 -18.28
CA LEU A 113 5.97 5.38 -17.04
C LEU A 113 6.85 5.87 -15.87
N PHE A 114 7.45 7.06 -15.99
CA PHE A 114 8.26 7.68 -14.94
C PHE A 114 7.36 8.43 -13.95
N GLN A 115 6.77 7.69 -13.01
CA GLN A 115 6.34 8.27 -11.75
C GLN A 115 7.50 8.11 -10.76
N ASN A 116 8.10 9.23 -10.37
CA ASN A 116 9.16 9.25 -9.39
C ASN A 116 8.59 9.36 -7.99
N PHE A 117 9.23 8.70 -7.03
CA PHE A 117 8.90 8.87 -5.63
C PHE A 117 9.73 10.00 -5.03
N THR A 118 9.10 10.82 -4.20
CA THR A 118 9.81 11.83 -3.41
C THR A 118 9.35 11.76 -1.97
N THR A 119 10.30 11.84 -1.05
CA THR A 119 10.00 11.89 0.38
C THR A 119 9.67 13.32 0.79
N PHE A 120 8.56 13.50 1.52
CA PHE A 120 8.18 14.76 2.14
C PHE A 120 7.59 14.51 3.52
N LEU A 121 8.15 15.17 4.55
CA LEU A 121 7.76 15.01 5.95
C LEU A 121 7.64 13.54 6.40
N GLY A 122 8.60 12.70 5.98
CA GLY A 122 8.63 11.27 6.33
C GLY A 122 7.65 10.38 5.57
N TYR A 123 6.84 10.93 4.66
CA TYR A 123 5.96 10.16 3.77
C TYR A 123 6.51 10.13 2.35
N LEU A 124 6.27 9.03 1.65
CA LEU A 124 6.54 8.92 0.22
C LEU A 124 5.35 9.49 -0.56
N PHE A 125 5.65 10.30 -1.57
CA PHE A 125 4.68 10.88 -2.49
C PHE A 125 5.00 10.51 -3.94
N TRP A 126 3.96 10.36 -4.74
CA TRP A 126 4.07 10.30 -6.19
C TRP A 126 4.39 11.69 -6.75
N LYS A 127 5.35 11.75 -7.67
CA LYS A 127 5.71 12.95 -8.43
C LYS A 127 5.77 12.58 -9.91
N CYS A 128 5.01 13.28 -10.74
CA CYS A 128 5.12 13.17 -12.18
C CYS A 128 6.34 13.98 -12.65
N ASP A 129 7.18 13.38 -13.49
CA ASP A 129 8.22 14.14 -14.19
C ASP A 129 7.54 15.01 -15.26
N THR A 130 7.46 16.31 -14.97
CA THR A 130 7.14 17.37 -15.95
C THR A 130 8.33 17.68 -16.84
#